data_AF-A0A931SQ20-F1
#
_entry.id   AF-A0A931SQ20-F1
#
_cell.length_a   1.000
_cell.length_b   1.000
_cell.length_c   1.000
_cell.angle_alpha   90.00
_cell.angle_beta   90.00
_cell.angle_gamma   90.00
#
_symmetry.space_group_name_H-M   'P 1'
#
loop_
_entity.id
_entity.type
_entity.pdbx_description
1 polymer ?
#
loop_
_entity_poly.entity_id
_entity_poly.type
_entity_poly.pdbx_seq_one_letter_code
_entity_poly.pdbx_strand_id
1 'polypeptide(L)'
;MRITPSISGRRRRNLVTSSTSDRTPSGHLTGRRPVTLDARRKRFGIVVSRFNEFITKRLLASALETLLAHGASPRAVETVWVPGALEVPQVAKWLARRKKFDALIILSCILRGDTIHFDCVSNEIIRGISQAALETGMPIASGIILADRLEQAIDRTGLKMGNKGAQAALAAIEMASLNKLLGRAR
;
A
#
# COMPACT_ATOMS: atom_id res chain seq x y z
N MET A 1 62.73 25.18 -28.46
CA MET A 1 62.59 26.64 -28.28
C MET A 1 61.37 26.86 -27.39
N ARG A 2 61.61 27.31 -26.14
CA ARG A 2 60.57 27.67 -25.16
C ARG A 2 59.84 28.93 -25.63
N ILE A 3 58.58 29.12 -25.20
CA ILE A 3 58.11 30.28 -24.40
C ILE A 3 56.57 30.20 -24.27
N THR A 4 56.11 30.12 -23.02
CA THR A 4 54.76 30.40 -22.51
C THR A 4 54.37 31.87 -22.68
N PRO A 5 53.09 32.22 -22.47
CA PRO A 5 52.85 33.24 -21.46
C PRO A 5 51.79 32.84 -20.43
N SER A 6 51.95 33.44 -19.26
CA SER A 6 51.27 33.14 -18.01
C SER A 6 50.43 34.34 -17.53
N ILE A 7 49.32 34.02 -16.84
CA ILE A 7 48.79 34.68 -15.62
C ILE A 7 47.84 35.90 -15.74
N SER A 8 46.86 35.84 -14.81
CA SER A 8 46.05 36.91 -14.18
C SER A 8 44.77 37.31 -14.92
N GLY A 9 43.54 37.19 -14.40
CA GLY A 9 43.05 36.93 -13.05
C GLY A 9 41.75 37.72 -12.84
N ARG A 10 40.61 37.06 -12.59
CA ARG A 10 39.51 37.63 -11.80
C ARG A 10 38.45 36.59 -11.44
N ARG A 11 38.36 36.33 -10.13
CA ARG A 11 37.25 35.64 -9.46
C ARG A 11 35.90 36.26 -9.87
N ARG A 12 34.94 35.42 -10.25
CA ARG A 12 33.53 35.62 -9.89
C ARG A 12 32.96 34.33 -9.33
N ARG A 13 32.78 34.36 -8.01
CA ARG A 13 31.84 33.53 -7.26
C ARG A 13 30.42 33.87 -7.74
N ASN A 14 29.60 32.86 -7.94
CA ASN A 14 28.14 32.83 -7.76
C ASN A 14 27.82 31.34 -7.60
N LEU A 15 27.79 30.78 -6.38
CA LEU A 15 26.59 30.71 -5.55
C LEU A 15 25.30 30.80 -6.37
N VAL A 16 24.84 29.65 -6.86
CA VAL A 16 23.41 29.35 -6.92
C VAL A 16 23.18 28.17 -6.00
N THR A 17 22.48 28.52 -4.93
CA THR A 17 22.00 27.72 -3.82
C THR A 17 20.98 26.69 -4.26
N SER A 18 21.11 25.49 -3.71
CA SER A 18 20.04 24.56 -3.30
C SER A 18 18.64 24.74 -3.90
N SER A 19 18.17 23.75 -4.64
CA SER A 19 16.74 23.41 -4.73
C SER A 19 16.55 21.90 -4.60
N THR A 20 16.69 21.40 -3.37
CA THR A 20 15.97 20.20 -2.93
C THR A 20 14.48 20.52 -3.00
N SER A 21 13.85 20.24 -4.13
CA SER A 21 12.42 20.40 -4.29
C SER A 21 11.87 19.27 -5.15
N ASP A 22 11.66 18.11 -4.52
CA ASP A 22 10.34 17.47 -4.63
C ASP A 22 10.13 16.46 -3.49
N ARG A 23 9.76 16.98 -2.33
CA ARG A 23 9.07 16.22 -1.30
C ARG A 23 7.90 17.06 -0.88
N THR A 24 6.87 17.10 -1.71
CA THR A 24 5.57 17.66 -1.33
C THR A 24 5.02 16.79 -0.18
N PRO A 25 4.93 17.32 1.05
CA PRO A 25 4.20 16.64 2.11
C PRO A 25 2.73 16.98 1.90
N SER A 26 1.95 16.10 1.30
CA SER A 26 0.48 16.24 1.23
C SER A 26 -0.21 16.06 2.60
N GLY A 27 0.47 16.36 3.70
CA GLY A 27 0.01 16.07 5.06
C GLY A 27 -0.68 17.26 5.72
N HIS A 28 -2.01 17.28 5.70
CA HIS A 28 -2.76 18.09 6.66
C HIS A 28 -2.66 17.44 8.06
N LEU A 29 -1.74 17.93 8.88
CA LEU A 29 -1.78 17.82 10.35
C LEU A 29 -1.15 19.10 10.93
N THR A 30 -1.98 20.06 11.34
CA THR A 30 -1.52 21.29 11.98
C THR A 30 -0.94 20.95 13.37
N GLY A 31 0.40 20.96 13.48
CA GLY A 31 1.13 20.88 14.75
C GLY A 31 1.77 19.53 15.12
N ARG A 32 1.51 18.43 14.41
CA ARG A 32 2.19 17.12 14.58
C ARG A 32 3.03 16.78 13.35
N ARG A 33 4.08 15.96 13.50
CA ARG A 33 4.91 15.48 12.38
C ARG A 33 4.02 14.98 11.23
N PRO A 34 4.32 15.32 9.97
CA PRO A 34 3.47 14.95 8.84
C PRO A 34 3.41 13.42 8.70
N VAL A 35 2.25 12.92 8.25
CA VAL A 35 2.13 11.50 7.86
C VAL A 35 3.06 11.26 6.67
N THR A 36 3.83 10.18 6.72
CA THR A 36 4.82 9.85 5.70
C THR A 36 4.54 8.49 5.08
N LEU A 37 4.78 8.39 3.77
CA LEU A 37 4.79 7.15 3.00
C LEU A 37 6.14 6.44 3.19
N ASP A 38 6.48 6.08 4.43
CA ASP A 38 7.71 5.38 4.76
C ASP A 38 7.40 3.99 5.31
N ALA A 39 7.77 2.93 4.60
CA ALA A 39 7.51 1.56 5.01
C ALA A 39 8.64 0.96 5.88
N ARG A 40 9.73 1.71 6.12
CA ARG A 40 10.86 1.24 6.94
C ARG A 40 10.42 0.98 8.37
N ARG A 41 10.93 -0.11 8.94
CA ARG A 41 10.66 -0.56 10.32
C ARG A 41 9.16 -0.80 10.61
N LYS A 42 8.34 -1.00 9.57
CA LYS A 42 6.95 -1.44 9.67
C LYS A 42 6.82 -2.89 9.19
N ARG A 43 5.85 -3.62 9.72
CA ARG A 43 5.51 -4.99 9.33
C ARG A 43 4.11 -5.06 8.75
N PHE A 44 3.97 -5.73 7.62
CA PHE A 44 2.73 -5.82 6.86
C PHE A 44 2.28 -7.28 6.74
N GLY A 45 0.99 -7.52 6.95
CA GLY A 45 0.37 -8.79 6.62
C GLY A 45 -0.47 -8.62 5.36
N ILE A 46 -0.35 -9.52 4.40
CA ILE A 46 -1.13 -9.52 3.18
C ILE A 46 -2.01 -10.77 3.15
N VAL A 47 -3.32 -10.60 3.06
CA VAL A 47 -4.26 -11.71 2.86
C VAL A 47 -4.71 -11.70 1.41
N VAL A 48 -4.54 -12.83 0.71
CA VAL A 48 -4.83 -12.94 -0.72
C VAL A 48 -5.82 -14.07 -0.97
N SER A 49 -6.94 -13.75 -1.61
CA SER A 49 -7.87 -14.75 -2.11
C SER A 49 -7.29 -15.46 -3.34
N ARG A 50 -7.40 -16.80 -3.36
CA ARG A 50 -7.09 -17.63 -4.53
C ARG A 50 -8.17 -17.56 -5.60
N PHE A 51 -9.39 -17.15 -5.24
CA PHE A 51 -10.43 -16.91 -6.24
C PHE A 51 -10.02 -15.78 -7.19
N ASN A 52 -10.12 -16.02 -8.49
CA ASN A 52 -9.57 -15.14 -9.54
C ASN A 52 -8.05 -14.90 -9.41
N GLU A 53 -7.27 -15.96 -9.16
CA GLU A 53 -5.83 -15.91 -8.89
C GLU A 53 -5.01 -15.12 -9.92
N PHE A 54 -5.41 -15.15 -11.19
CA PHE A 54 -4.71 -14.42 -12.25
C PHE A 54 -4.76 -12.88 -12.03
N ILE A 55 -5.82 -12.36 -11.40
CA ILE A 55 -5.94 -10.96 -10.97
C ILE A 55 -5.22 -10.76 -9.64
N THR A 56 -5.49 -11.60 -8.64
CA THR A 56 -4.99 -11.37 -7.28
C THR A 56 -3.47 -11.52 -7.20
N LYS A 57 -2.83 -12.33 -8.05
CA LYS A 57 -1.37 -12.35 -8.23
C LYS A 57 -0.81 -11.02 -8.73
N ARG A 58 -1.47 -10.37 -9.68
CA ARG A 58 -1.05 -9.04 -10.19
C ARG A 58 -1.19 -7.97 -9.11
N LEU A 59 -2.29 -8.02 -8.36
CA LEU A 59 -2.48 -7.15 -7.21
C LEU A 59 -1.39 -7.36 -6.16
N LEU A 60 -1.04 -8.62 -5.86
CA LEU A 60 0.00 -8.96 -4.91
C LEU A 60 1.36 -8.46 -5.37
N ALA A 61 1.73 -8.71 -6.62
CA ALA A 61 3.00 -8.26 -7.18
C ALA A 61 3.16 -6.74 -7.01
N SER A 62 2.16 -5.95 -7.40
CA SER A 62 2.23 -4.50 -7.28
C SER A 62 2.15 -3.99 -5.85
N ALA A 63 1.44 -4.67 -4.95
CA ALA A 63 1.46 -4.35 -3.53
C ALA A 63 2.86 -4.57 -2.93
N LEU A 64 3.51 -5.69 -3.25
CA LEU A 64 4.88 -5.99 -2.82
C LEU A 64 5.88 -4.99 -3.39
N GLU A 65 5.85 -4.72 -4.70
CA GLU A 65 6.69 -3.72 -5.35
C GLU A 65 6.55 -2.36 -4.68
N THR A 66 5.31 -1.94 -4.40
CA THR A 66 5.05 -0.66 -3.72
C THR A 66 5.61 -0.64 -2.30
N LEU A 67 5.42 -1.69 -1.51
CA LEU A 67 5.99 -1.77 -0.16
C LEU A 67 7.52 -1.70 -0.19
N LEU A 68 8.15 -2.42 -1.11
CA LEU A 68 9.61 -2.43 -1.27
C LEU A 68 10.14 -1.07 -1.73
N ALA A 69 9.47 -0.43 -2.70
CA ALA A 69 9.83 0.90 -3.19
C ALA A 69 9.79 1.97 -2.08
N HIS A 70 8.95 1.79 -1.07
CA HIS A 70 8.86 2.66 0.10
C HIS A 70 9.72 2.19 1.30
N GLY A 71 10.60 1.21 1.09
CA GLY A 71 11.62 0.79 2.05
C GLY A 71 11.20 -0.30 3.04
N ALA A 72 10.12 -1.05 2.78
CA ALA A 72 9.81 -2.25 3.55
C ALA A 72 10.92 -3.28 3.36
N SER A 73 11.29 -3.98 4.44
CA SER A 73 12.12 -5.18 4.31
C SER A 73 11.26 -6.33 3.77
N PRO A 74 11.74 -7.17 2.84
CA PRO A 74 11.01 -8.36 2.41
C PRO A 74 10.62 -9.27 3.58
N ARG A 75 11.46 -9.35 4.62
CA ARG A 75 11.20 -10.15 5.84
C ARG A 75 10.13 -9.55 6.75
N ALA A 76 9.77 -8.29 6.53
CA ALA A 76 8.73 -7.61 7.28
C ALA A 76 7.34 -7.77 6.64
N VAL A 77 7.24 -8.47 5.51
CA VAL A 77 5.98 -8.74 4.81
C VAL A 77 5.66 -10.23 4.91
N GLU A 78 4.47 -10.56 5.40
CA GLU A 78 3.96 -11.93 5.45
C GLU A 78 2.73 -12.04 4.56
N THR A 79 2.73 -12.99 3.63
CA THR A 79 1.59 -13.23 2.73
C THR A 79 0.88 -14.52 3.14
N VAL A 80 -0.44 -14.46 3.27
CA VAL A 80 -1.31 -15.59 3.60
C VAL A 80 -2.35 -15.75 2.50
N TRP A 81 -2.42 -16.94 1.92
CA TRP A 81 -3.40 -17.28 0.89
C TRP A 81 -4.62 -17.95 1.51
N VAL A 82 -5.80 -17.55 1.07
CA VAL A 82 -7.10 -18.10 1.49
C VAL A 82 -7.87 -18.61 0.27
N PRO A 83 -8.77 -19.60 0.42
CA PRO A 83 -9.46 -20.19 -0.73
C PRO A 83 -10.34 -19.17 -1.47
N GLY A 84 -11.14 -18.38 -0.75
CA GLY A 84 -12.06 -17.42 -1.33
C GLY A 84 -12.18 -16.11 -0.55
N ALA A 85 -13.11 -15.27 -1.01
CA ALA A 85 -13.37 -13.95 -0.44
C ALA A 85 -14.03 -13.98 0.95
N LEU A 86 -14.77 -15.05 1.27
CA LEU A 86 -15.51 -15.16 2.55
C LEU A 86 -14.59 -15.48 3.72
N GLU A 87 -13.44 -16.12 3.48
CA GLU A 87 -12.46 -16.44 4.51
C GLU A 87 -11.58 -15.23 4.88
N VAL A 88 -11.52 -14.22 3.99
CA VAL A 88 -10.68 -13.04 4.13
C VAL A 88 -10.91 -12.29 5.46
N PRO A 89 -12.15 -11.92 5.85
CA PRO A 89 -12.39 -11.24 7.13
C PRO A 89 -11.91 -12.03 8.34
N GLN A 90 -12.14 -13.36 8.34
CA GLN A 90 -11.76 -14.23 9.45
C GLN A 90 -10.24 -14.27 9.60
N VAL A 91 -9.50 -14.47 8.51
CA VAL A 91 -8.04 -14.51 8.52
C VAL A 91 -7.46 -13.14 8.84
N ALA A 92 -8.03 -12.05 8.33
CA ALA A 92 -7.62 -10.69 8.68
C ALA A 92 -7.72 -10.44 10.19
N LYS A 93 -8.83 -10.85 10.81
CA LYS A 93 -9.03 -10.78 12.26
C LYS A 93 -8.01 -11.61 13.04
N TRP A 94 -7.70 -12.83 12.59
CA TRP A 94 -6.68 -13.67 13.22
C TRP A 94 -5.29 -13.03 13.15
N LEU A 95 -4.91 -12.48 11.99
CA LEU A 95 -3.62 -11.81 11.82
C LEU A 95 -3.52 -10.53 12.64
N ALA A 96 -4.60 -9.73 12.70
CA ALA A 96 -4.66 -8.51 13.50
C ALA A 96 -4.46 -8.82 15.00
N ARG A 97 -5.08 -9.89 15.50
CA ARG A 97 -4.95 -10.33 16.91
C ARG A 97 -3.55 -10.82 17.29
N ARG A 98 -2.72 -11.24 16.34
CA ARG A 98 -1.31 -11.60 16.60
C ARG A 98 -0.46 -10.41 17.03
N LYS A 99 -0.96 -9.16 16.90
CA LYS A 99 -0.27 -7.90 17.27
C LYS A 99 1.15 -7.75 16.68
N LYS A 100 1.46 -8.49 15.61
CA LYS A 100 2.78 -8.46 14.96
C LYS A 100 2.83 -7.50 13.79
N PHE A 101 1.71 -7.12 13.18
CA PHE A 101 1.69 -6.20 12.05
C PHE A 101 1.40 -4.77 12.49
N ASP A 102 1.79 -3.81 11.66
CA ASP A 102 1.44 -2.40 11.80
C ASP A 102 0.25 -2.02 10.89
N ALA A 103 0.06 -2.77 9.80
CA ALA A 103 -1.14 -2.74 8.96
C ALA A 103 -1.32 -4.07 8.21
N LEU A 104 -2.55 -4.33 7.78
CA LEU A 104 -2.90 -5.43 6.88
C LEU A 104 -3.33 -4.91 5.51
N ILE A 105 -3.06 -5.69 4.47
CA ILE A 105 -3.50 -5.45 3.10
C ILE A 105 -4.34 -6.65 2.67
N ILE A 106 -5.53 -6.39 2.15
CA ILE A 106 -6.45 -7.41 1.69
C ILE A 106 -6.55 -7.36 0.18
N LEU A 107 -6.24 -8.46 -0.50
CA LEU A 107 -6.28 -8.57 -1.95
C LEU A 107 -7.30 -9.64 -2.36
N SER A 108 -8.33 -9.24 -3.09
CA SER A 108 -9.37 -10.14 -3.59
C SER A 108 -9.95 -9.62 -4.89
N CYS A 109 -10.49 -10.50 -5.72
CA CYS A 109 -11.23 -10.14 -6.90
C CYS A 109 -12.49 -10.99 -7.01
N ILE A 110 -13.64 -10.35 -7.11
CA ILE A 110 -14.94 -10.99 -7.29
C ILE A 110 -15.51 -10.46 -8.60
N LEU A 111 -15.85 -11.37 -9.49
CA LEU A 111 -16.49 -11.08 -10.77
C LEU A 111 -17.97 -11.42 -10.66
N ARG A 112 -18.84 -10.57 -11.22
CA ARG A 112 -20.27 -10.84 -11.28
C ARG A 112 -20.53 -12.08 -12.13
N GLY A 113 -21.44 -12.92 -11.65
CA GLY A 113 -22.02 -14.03 -12.40
C GLY A 113 -23.53 -13.89 -12.47
N ASP A 114 -24.23 -14.97 -12.78
CA ASP A 114 -25.67 -14.94 -13.11
C ASP A 114 -26.60 -14.91 -11.89
N THR A 115 -26.06 -15.08 -10.69
CA THR A 115 -26.84 -15.18 -9.45
C THR A 115 -26.51 -14.05 -8.49
N ILE A 116 -27.38 -13.88 -7.48
CA ILE A 116 -27.19 -12.91 -6.39
C ILE A 116 -25.92 -13.14 -5.55
N HIS A 117 -25.20 -14.24 -5.78
CA HIS A 117 -23.99 -14.61 -5.05
C HIS A 117 -22.95 -13.47 -5.05
N PHE A 118 -22.81 -12.75 -6.16
CA PHE A 118 -21.91 -11.60 -6.23
C PHE A 118 -22.25 -10.54 -5.18
N ASP A 119 -23.51 -10.13 -5.09
CA ASP A 119 -23.93 -9.06 -4.19
C ASP A 119 -23.84 -9.51 -2.72
N CYS A 120 -24.18 -10.78 -2.43
CA CYS A 120 -24.01 -11.35 -1.10
C CYS A 120 -22.53 -11.37 -0.67
N VAL A 121 -21.65 -11.94 -1.49
CA VAL A 121 -20.23 -12.11 -1.12
C VAL A 121 -19.50 -10.77 -1.07
N SER A 122 -19.76 -9.86 -2.02
CA SER A 122 -19.12 -8.55 -2.08
C SER A 122 -19.50 -7.66 -0.88
N ASN A 123 -20.75 -7.70 -0.43
CA ASN A 123 -21.17 -6.98 0.77
C ASN A 123 -20.54 -7.58 2.03
N GLU A 124 -20.53 -8.91 2.17
CA GLU A 124 -20.00 -9.59 3.35
C GLU A 124 -18.49 -9.42 3.52
N ILE A 125 -17.70 -9.47 2.45
CA ILE A 125 -16.25 -9.22 2.55
C ILE A 125 -15.96 -7.79 3.00
N ILE A 126 -16.62 -6.78 2.44
CA ILE A 126 -16.40 -5.37 2.78
C ILE A 126 -16.83 -5.10 4.23
N ARG A 127 -18.01 -5.60 4.63
CA ARG A 127 -18.51 -5.50 6.00
C ARG A 127 -17.57 -6.19 6.99
N GLY A 128 -17.18 -7.43 6.70
CA GLY A 128 -16.32 -8.23 7.57
C GLY A 128 -14.93 -7.63 7.78
N ILE A 129 -14.33 -7.05 6.74
CA ILE A 129 -13.04 -6.35 6.86
C ILE A 129 -13.17 -5.10 7.73
N SER A 130 -14.23 -4.32 7.49
CA SER A 130 -14.49 -3.11 8.26
C SER A 130 -14.69 -3.44 9.74
N GLN A 131 -15.47 -4.47 10.04
CA GLN A 131 -15.66 -4.99 11.38
C GLN A 131 -14.35 -5.49 12.00
N ALA A 132 -13.53 -6.26 11.26
CA ALA A 132 -12.24 -6.72 11.75
C ALA A 132 -11.30 -5.56 12.09
N ALA A 133 -11.25 -4.52 11.27
CA ALA A 133 -10.44 -3.32 11.53
C ALA A 133 -10.93 -2.57 12.78
N LEU A 134 -12.23 -2.35 12.91
CA LEU A 134 -12.83 -1.64 14.05
C LEU A 134 -12.65 -2.41 15.38
N GLU A 135 -12.91 -3.71 15.38
CA GLU A 135 -12.80 -4.54 16.59
C GLU A 135 -11.36 -4.73 17.06
N THR A 136 -10.40 -4.80 16.13
CA THR A 136 -8.99 -5.04 16.47
C THR A 136 -8.19 -3.75 16.64
N GLY A 137 -8.70 -2.63 16.12
CA GLY A 137 -7.98 -1.37 16.00
C GLY A 137 -6.81 -1.43 15.00
N MET A 138 -6.65 -2.53 14.25
CA MET A 138 -5.61 -2.69 13.24
C MET A 138 -6.00 -1.95 11.96
N PRO A 139 -5.13 -1.12 11.37
CA PRO A 139 -5.35 -0.63 10.03
C PRO A 139 -5.42 -1.77 9.01
N ILE A 140 -6.49 -1.83 8.23
CA ILE A 140 -6.67 -2.81 7.16
C ILE A 140 -7.00 -2.08 5.87
N ALA A 141 -6.10 -2.12 4.89
CA ALA A 141 -6.30 -1.54 3.57
C ALA A 141 -6.89 -2.57 2.60
N SER A 142 -7.82 -2.13 1.74
CA SER A 142 -8.49 -3.02 0.79
C SER A 142 -8.03 -2.78 -0.66
N GLY A 143 -7.38 -3.80 -1.20
CA GLY A 143 -7.10 -3.99 -2.62
C GLY A 143 -8.13 -4.93 -3.25
N ILE A 144 -9.42 -4.70 -3.01
CA ILE A 144 -10.51 -5.56 -3.51
C ILE A 144 -11.05 -5.01 -4.82
N ILE A 145 -11.14 -5.87 -5.82
CA ILE A 145 -11.80 -5.57 -7.09
C ILE A 145 -13.16 -6.26 -7.12
N LEU A 146 -14.20 -5.45 -7.23
CA LEU A 146 -15.55 -5.87 -7.57
C LEU A 146 -15.80 -5.40 -9.01
N ALA A 147 -16.09 -6.32 -9.91
CA ALA A 147 -16.27 -5.99 -11.33
C ALA A 147 -17.35 -6.85 -11.98
N ASP A 148 -18.06 -6.28 -12.94
CA ASP A 148 -19.10 -6.99 -13.69
C ASP A 148 -18.50 -7.88 -14.79
N ARG A 149 -17.30 -7.53 -15.28
CA ARG A 149 -16.61 -8.24 -16.35
C ARG A 149 -15.09 -8.27 -16.16
N LEU A 150 -14.44 -9.22 -16.82
CA LEU A 150 -13.02 -9.50 -16.66
C LEU A 150 -12.12 -8.30 -17.00
N GLU A 151 -12.45 -7.57 -18.07
CA GLU A 151 -11.63 -6.47 -18.56
C GLU A 151 -11.59 -5.32 -17.56
N GLN A 152 -12.70 -5.06 -16.86
CA GLN A 152 -12.74 -4.06 -15.78
C GLN A 152 -11.82 -4.45 -14.62
N ALA A 153 -11.71 -5.75 -14.31
CA ALA A 153 -10.80 -6.22 -13.28
C ALA A 153 -9.34 -6.07 -13.74
N ILE A 154 -9.05 -6.43 -14.98
CA ILE A 154 -7.73 -6.28 -15.60
C ILE A 154 -7.29 -4.81 -15.60
N ASP A 155 -8.17 -3.88 -15.97
CA ASP A 155 -7.88 -2.44 -16.00
C ASP A 155 -7.47 -1.86 -14.64
N ARG A 156 -7.89 -2.50 -13.54
CA ARG A 156 -7.55 -2.13 -12.15
C ARG A 156 -6.29 -2.80 -11.59
N THR A 157 -5.57 -3.55 -12.42
CA THR A 157 -4.29 -4.19 -12.05
C THR A 157 -3.07 -3.49 -12.65
N GLY A 158 -3.16 -2.20 -12.95
CA GLY A 158 -2.02 -1.40 -13.46
C GLY A 158 -2.04 -1.14 -14.97
N LEU A 159 -3.21 -1.21 -15.60
CA LEU A 159 -3.40 -0.72 -16.97
C LEU A 159 -4.06 0.66 -16.90
N LYS A 160 -5.27 0.81 -17.44
CA LYS A 160 -5.92 2.12 -17.63
C LYS A 160 -6.35 2.81 -16.34
N MET A 161 -6.77 2.06 -15.33
CA MET A 161 -7.44 2.60 -14.12
C MET A 161 -6.53 2.59 -12.88
N GLY A 162 -5.22 2.50 -13.09
CA GLY A 162 -4.24 2.33 -12.02
C GLY A 162 -4.23 0.92 -11.42
N ASN A 163 -3.46 0.75 -10.35
CA ASN A 163 -3.26 -0.55 -9.71
C ASN A 163 -3.83 -0.57 -8.29
N LYS A 164 -4.88 -1.36 -8.07
CA LYS A 164 -5.57 -1.41 -6.79
C LYS A 164 -4.72 -2.04 -5.67
N GLY A 165 -3.75 -2.90 -6.02
CA GLY A 165 -2.78 -3.47 -5.09
C GLY A 165 -1.77 -2.43 -4.60
N ALA A 166 -1.22 -1.62 -5.51
CA ALA A 166 -0.33 -0.51 -5.18
C ALA A 166 -1.03 0.54 -4.31
N GLN A 167 -2.26 0.93 -4.68
CA GLN A 167 -3.09 1.84 -3.89
C GLN A 167 -3.33 1.31 -2.46
N ALA A 168 -3.65 0.03 -2.32
CA ALA A 168 -3.85 -0.59 -1.02
C ALA A 168 -2.55 -0.62 -0.18
N ALA A 169 -1.40 -0.85 -0.81
CA ALA A 169 -0.11 -0.78 -0.13
C ALA A 169 0.22 0.64 0.35
N LEU A 170 0.02 1.66 -0.48
CA LEU A 170 0.19 3.07 -0.08
C LEU A 170 -0.70 3.44 1.11
N ALA A 171 -1.99 3.10 1.03
CA ALA A 171 -2.93 3.33 2.12
C ALA A 171 -2.52 2.60 3.40
N ALA A 172 -2.01 1.36 3.30
CA ALA A 172 -1.51 0.62 4.46
C ALA A 172 -0.28 1.28 5.10
N ILE A 173 0.67 1.78 4.30
CA ILE A 173 1.86 2.49 4.80
C ILE A 173 1.42 3.76 5.54
N GLU A 174 0.55 4.54 4.92
CA GLU A 174 0.05 5.80 5.46
C GLU A 174 -0.72 5.58 6.76
N MET A 175 -1.64 4.63 6.78
CA MET A 175 -2.42 4.31 7.97
C MET A 175 -1.58 3.69 9.08
N ALA A 176 -0.54 2.92 8.77
CA ALA A 176 0.41 2.45 9.78
C ALA A 176 1.20 3.62 10.41
N SER A 177 1.61 4.60 9.60
CA SER A 177 2.23 5.84 10.09
C SER A 177 1.26 6.64 10.97
N LEU A 178 0.02 6.83 10.52
CA LEU A 178 -1.01 7.57 11.23
C LEU A 178 -1.39 6.90 12.55
N ASN A 179 -1.63 5.59 12.55
CA ASN A 179 -1.99 4.84 13.75
C ASN A 179 -0.91 4.94 14.84
N LYS A 180 0.37 4.93 14.43
CA LYS A 180 1.51 5.16 15.32
C LYS A 180 1.56 6.60 15.85
N LEU A 181 1.30 7.59 15.00
CA LEU A 181 1.30 9.00 15.37
C LEU A 181 0.18 9.36 16.36
N LEU A 182 -1.00 8.76 16.17
CA LEU A 182 -2.17 8.96 17.03
C LEU A 182 -2.09 8.19 18.37
N GLY A 183 -0.98 7.49 18.63
CA GLY A 183 -0.70 6.93 19.95
C GLY A 183 -1.35 5.58 20.23
N ARG A 184 -1.89 4.87 19.24
CA ARG A 184 -2.31 3.45 19.41
C ARG A 184 -1.13 2.47 19.31
N ALA A 185 0.04 2.87 19.79
CA ALA A 185 1.25 2.06 19.77
C ALA A 185 1.21 0.98 20.87
N ARG A 186 0.61 -0.16 20.51
CA ARG A 186 0.63 -1.51 21.14
C ARG A 186 0.14 -1.70 22.58
#